data_AF-A0A7S3N042-F1
#
_entry.id   AF-A0A7S3N042-F1
#
_cell.length_a   1.000
_cell.length_b   1.000
_cell.length_c   1.000
_cell.angle_alpha   90.00
_cell.angle_beta   90.00
_cell.angle_gamma   90.00
#
_symmetry.space_group_name_H-M   'P 1'
#
loop_
_entity.id
_entity.type
_entity.pdbx_description
1 polymer ?
#
loop_
_entity_poly.entity_id
_entity_poly.type
_entity_poly.pdbx_seq_one_letter_code
_entity_poly.pdbx_strand_id
1 'polypeptide(L)'
;MEAFFKILYFIRIFESFGFLVQMVFQTVQELVPFTVFFMMWIVFFAFSLQILEVQIVPEDGGEWDFEYWELNEFIKQVIVSYRNSIGDISAPAYENWLPLTEDNEEEGLRADSSQVAFFKYFIITFIWMFWMFNQYINLIILLNFLIAVISQTYEKVISRLDTFTYMHKAELNSEFFQVMHVLRKAEEYNILLFKVEKQHKDKKSSDWQGMIQTIRSIITKSNATLAAKTEFSMANLQ
;
A
#
# COMPACT_ATOMS: atom_id res chain seq x y z
N MET A 1 18.88 -15.04 -0.50
CA MET A 1 18.18 -13.74 -0.39
C MET A 1 19.13 -12.56 -0.22
N GLU A 2 20.19 -12.66 0.59
CA GLU A 2 21.15 -11.53 0.76
C GLU A 2 21.79 -11.02 -0.53
N ALA A 3 22.15 -11.90 -1.47
CA ALA A 3 22.71 -11.50 -2.75
C ALA A 3 21.73 -10.65 -3.59
N PHE A 4 20.43 -10.96 -3.53
CA PHE A 4 19.39 -10.19 -4.23
C PHE A 4 19.22 -8.80 -3.63
N PHE A 5 19.21 -8.67 -2.29
CA PHE A 5 19.18 -7.37 -1.62
C PHE A 5 20.45 -6.55 -1.88
N LYS A 6 21.62 -7.18 -1.98
CA LYS A 6 22.86 -6.52 -2.39
C LYS A 6 22.79 -6.02 -3.84
N ILE A 7 22.20 -6.80 -4.75
CA ILE A 7 21.97 -6.37 -6.14
C ILE A 7 21.00 -5.17 -6.19
N LEU A 8 19.91 -5.19 -5.42
CA LEU A 8 18.99 -4.05 -5.29
C LEU A 8 19.69 -2.80 -4.74
N TYR A 9 20.65 -2.97 -3.82
CA TYR A 9 21.49 -1.88 -3.33
C TYR A 9 22.37 -1.29 -4.44
N PHE A 10 23.01 -2.12 -5.27
CA PHE A 10 23.81 -1.64 -6.40
C PHE A 10 22.97 -0.98 -7.50
N ILE A 11 21.74 -1.43 -7.71
CA ILE A 11 20.79 -0.81 -8.65
C ILE A 11 20.41 0.62 -8.23
N ARG A 12 20.52 0.94 -6.93
CA ARG A 12 20.26 2.29 -6.38
C ARG A 12 21.19 3.37 -6.94
N ILE A 13 22.34 2.99 -7.50
CA ILE A 13 23.32 3.92 -8.10
C ILE A 13 22.77 4.65 -9.33
N PHE A 14 21.80 4.06 -10.04
CA PHE A 14 21.15 4.68 -11.19
C PHE A 14 19.94 5.48 -10.71
N GLU A 15 19.90 6.80 -10.98
CA GLU A 15 18.85 7.70 -10.45
C GLU A 15 17.42 7.19 -10.68
N SER A 16 17.10 6.74 -11.89
CA SER A 16 15.75 6.25 -12.23
C SER A 16 15.37 4.96 -11.47
N PHE A 17 16.33 4.07 -11.25
CA PHE A 17 16.09 2.82 -10.55
C PHE A 17 16.17 2.96 -9.03
N GLY A 18 17.02 3.85 -8.51
CA GLY A 18 17.13 4.16 -7.09
C GLY A 18 15.82 4.71 -6.53
N PHE A 19 15.11 5.53 -7.30
CA PHE A 19 13.75 5.96 -6.96
C PHE A 19 12.80 4.76 -6.80
N LEU A 20 12.75 3.85 -7.78
CA LEU A 20 11.86 2.69 -7.76
C LEU A 20 12.17 1.74 -6.61
N VAL A 21 13.45 1.51 -6.33
CA VAL A 21 13.87 0.70 -5.17
C VAL A 21 13.43 1.36 -3.87
N GLN A 22 13.65 2.67 -3.72
CA GLN A 22 13.28 3.41 -2.51
C GLN A 22 11.78 3.46 -2.27
N MET A 23 11.00 3.59 -3.35
CA MET A 23 9.55 3.43 -3.36
C MET A 23 9.12 2.09 -2.78
N VAL A 24 9.66 0.99 -3.31
CA VAL A 24 9.32 -0.37 -2.86
C VAL A 24 9.64 -0.54 -1.37
N PHE A 25 10.82 -0.09 -0.91
CA PHE A 25 11.19 -0.19 0.49
C PHE A 25 10.24 0.58 1.41
N GLN A 26 9.90 1.82 1.05
CA GLN A 26 9.03 2.63 1.88
C GLN A 26 7.60 2.10 1.90
N THR A 27 7.09 1.60 0.76
CA THR A 27 5.78 0.95 0.69
C THR A 27 5.74 -0.31 1.54
N VAL A 28 6.78 -1.15 1.52
CA VAL A 28 6.85 -2.35 2.38
C VAL A 28 6.78 -1.97 3.85
N GLN A 29 7.49 -0.93 4.29
CA GLN A 29 7.44 -0.46 5.68
C GLN A 29 6.06 0.05 6.09
N GLU A 30 5.39 0.80 5.21
CA GLU A 30 4.04 1.33 5.48
C GLU A 30 2.96 0.23 5.42
N LEU A 31 3.24 -0.89 4.74
CA LEU A 31 2.34 -2.03 4.58
C LEU A 31 2.41 -3.05 5.74
N VAL A 32 3.45 -3.03 6.58
CA VAL A 32 3.60 -3.95 7.73
C VAL A 32 2.37 -3.95 8.67
N PRO A 33 1.86 -2.80 9.15
CA PRO A 33 0.70 -2.80 10.05
C PRO A 33 -0.55 -3.41 9.39
N PHE A 34 -0.73 -3.15 8.09
CA PHE A 34 -1.81 -3.73 7.31
C PHE A 34 -1.66 -5.25 7.18
N THR A 35 -0.46 -5.77 6.87
CA THR A 35 -0.22 -7.21 6.78
C THR A 35 -0.49 -7.92 8.10
N VAL A 36 -0.09 -7.34 9.23
CA VAL A 36 -0.37 -7.94 10.55
C VAL A 36 -1.88 -8.02 10.80
N PHE A 37 -2.61 -6.95 10.50
CA PHE A 37 -4.07 -6.94 10.59
C PHE A 37 -4.71 -7.98 9.66
N PHE A 38 -4.26 -8.04 8.40
CA PHE A 38 -4.75 -8.98 7.40
C PHE A 38 -4.52 -10.45 7.80
N MET A 39 -3.33 -10.77 8.33
CA MET A 39 -3.02 -12.11 8.81
C MET A 39 -3.90 -12.50 10.00
N MET A 40 -4.15 -11.56 10.93
CA MET A 40 -5.08 -11.78 12.04
C MET A 40 -6.51 -12.02 11.53
N TRP A 41 -6.94 -11.28 10.51
CA TRP A 41 -8.24 -11.44 9.88
C TRP A 41 -8.41 -12.82 9.23
N ILE A 42 -7.40 -13.29 8.49
CA ILE A 42 -7.41 -14.62 7.87
C ILE A 42 -7.53 -15.71 8.93
N VAL A 43 -6.74 -15.64 10.00
CA VAL A 43 -6.77 -16.64 11.08
C VAL A 43 -8.13 -16.64 11.77
N PHE A 44 -8.72 -15.47 12.02
CA PHE A 44 -10.06 -15.34 12.60
C PHE A 44 -11.12 -15.99 11.71
N PHE A 45 -11.08 -15.74 10.39
CA PHE A 45 -12.03 -16.34 9.46
C PHE A 45 -11.83 -17.85 9.31
N ALA A 46 -10.59 -18.32 9.21
CA ALA A 46 -10.28 -19.74 9.15
C ALA A 46 -10.78 -20.49 10.39
N PHE A 47 -10.58 -19.92 11.58
CA PHE A 47 -11.10 -20.48 12.82
C PHE A 47 -12.64 -20.51 12.85
N SER A 48 -13.29 -19.45 12.36
CA SER A 48 -14.74 -19.37 12.30
C SER A 48 -15.34 -20.40 11.33
N LEU A 49 -14.69 -20.61 10.17
CA LEU A 49 -15.09 -21.63 9.19
C LEU A 49 -14.86 -23.06 9.69
N GLN A 50 -13.79 -23.27 10.48
CA GLN A 50 -13.54 -24.56 11.13
C GLN A 50 -14.63 -24.90 12.16
N ILE A 51 -15.08 -23.92 12.95
CA ILE A 51 -16.20 -24.13 13.90
C ILE A 51 -17.50 -24.48 13.17
N LEU A 52 -17.71 -23.94 11.97
CA LEU A 52 -18.88 -24.23 11.14
C LEU A 52 -18.78 -25.57 10.40
N GLU A 53 -17.70 -26.34 10.63
CA GLU A 53 -17.42 -27.62 9.96
C GLU A 53 -17.54 -27.52 8.44
N VAL A 54 -17.11 -26.37 7.89
CA VAL A 54 -17.08 -26.14 6.44
C VAL A 54 -16.01 -27.04 5.87
N GLN A 55 -16.40 -27.95 4.99
CA GLN A 55 -15.44 -28.76 4.28
C GLN A 55 -14.78 -27.90 3.20
N ILE A 56 -13.52 -28.21 2.94
CA ILE A 56 -12.87 -27.75 1.73
C ILE A 56 -13.28 -28.79 0.69
N VAL A 57 -13.71 -28.43 -0.51
CA VAL A 57 -13.93 -29.41 -1.60
C VAL A 57 -13.08 -28.96 -2.77
N PRO A 58 -12.28 -29.85 -3.39
CA PRO A 58 -11.53 -29.49 -4.58
C PRO A 58 -12.49 -29.13 -5.72
N GLU A 59 -12.16 -28.05 -6.44
CA GLU A 59 -12.97 -27.44 -7.51
C GLU A 59 -13.34 -28.42 -8.63
N ASP A 60 -12.58 -29.51 -8.78
CA ASP A 60 -12.73 -30.51 -9.84
C ASP A 60 -13.49 -31.79 -9.42
N GLY A 61 -13.98 -31.89 -8.17
CA GLY A 61 -14.68 -33.09 -7.68
C GLY A 61 -13.80 -34.36 -7.62
N GLY A 62 -12.48 -34.20 -7.63
CA GLY A 62 -11.50 -35.28 -7.54
C GLY A 62 -11.10 -35.64 -6.10
N GLU A 63 -10.56 -36.85 -5.93
CA GLU A 63 -10.00 -37.39 -4.69
C GLU A 63 -8.79 -36.55 -4.21
N TRP A 64 -8.63 -36.40 -2.91
CA TRP A 64 -7.73 -35.49 -2.18
C TRP A 64 -6.21 -35.66 -2.38
N ASP A 65 -5.72 -36.13 -3.51
CA ASP A 65 -4.59 -37.03 -3.35
C ASP A 65 -3.17 -36.44 -3.29
N PHE A 66 -2.92 -35.13 -3.46
CA PHE A 66 -1.52 -34.67 -3.38
C PHE A 66 -1.21 -33.33 -2.73
N GLU A 67 -2.06 -32.31 -2.79
CA GLU A 67 -1.55 -30.95 -2.54
C GLU A 67 -1.53 -30.54 -1.04
N TYR A 68 -2.38 -31.15 -0.18
CA TYR A 68 -2.47 -30.79 1.24
C TYR A 68 -2.64 -31.97 2.20
N TRP A 69 -2.45 -33.22 1.75
CA TRP A 69 -2.85 -34.42 2.51
C TRP A 69 -2.20 -34.53 3.91
N GLU A 70 -0.95 -34.08 4.07
CA GLU A 70 -0.21 -34.12 5.35
C GLU A 70 -0.52 -32.94 6.29
N LEU A 71 -1.27 -31.94 5.85
CA LEU A 71 -1.48 -30.71 6.62
C LEU A 71 -2.64 -30.85 7.59
N ASN A 72 -2.48 -30.23 8.76
CA ASN A 72 -3.56 -30.11 9.75
C ASN A 72 -4.76 -29.38 9.11
N GLU A 73 -5.96 -29.84 9.42
CA GLU A 73 -7.23 -29.30 8.94
C GLU A 73 -7.36 -27.78 9.18
N PHE A 74 -6.89 -27.29 10.33
CA PHE A 74 -6.83 -25.84 10.58
C PHE A 74 -5.93 -25.11 9.58
N ILE A 75 -4.75 -25.66 9.28
CA ILE A 75 -3.80 -25.04 8.34
C ILE A 75 -4.39 -25.02 6.94
N LYS A 76 -5.11 -26.08 6.54
CA LYS A 76 -5.84 -26.11 5.26
C LYS A 76 -6.85 -24.96 5.18
N GLN A 77 -7.63 -24.73 6.24
CA GLN A 77 -8.60 -23.63 6.30
C GLN A 77 -7.95 -22.26 6.25
N VAL A 78 -6.78 -22.09 6.88
CA VAL A 78 -5.99 -20.84 6.82
C VAL A 78 -5.51 -20.58 5.39
N ILE A 79 -5.01 -21.59 4.69
CA ILE A 79 -4.54 -21.46 3.30
C ILE A 79 -5.70 -21.11 2.36
N VAL A 80 -6.83 -21.81 2.48
CA VAL A 80 -8.03 -21.54 1.67
C VAL A 80 -8.57 -20.14 1.94
N SER A 81 -8.62 -19.73 3.20
CA SER A 81 -9.04 -18.37 3.59
C SER A 81 -8.11 -17.31 3.00
N TYR A 82 -6.79 -17.56 3.00
CA TYR A 82 -5.81 -16.67 2.37
C TYR A 82 -5.97 -16.58 0.84
N ARG A 83 -6.17 -17.73 0.16
CA ARG A 83 -6.43 -17.77 -1.30
C ARG A 83 -7.67 -16.97 -1.67
N ASN A 84 -8.76 -17.20 -0.93
CA ASN A 84 -10.02 -16.48 -1.06
C ASN A 84 -9.82 -14.97 -0.89
N SER A 85 -9.04 -14.54 0.10
CA SER A 85 -8.75 -13.12 0.34
C SER A 85 -7.94 -12.43 -0.76
N ILE A 86 -7.18 -13.17 -1.59
CA ILE A 86 -6.40 -12.62 -2.71
C ILE A 86 -7.21 -12.59 -4.02
N GLY A 87 -8.32 -13.32 -4.08
CA GLY A 87 -9.21 -13.36 -5.25
C GLY A 87 -9.22 -14.69 -6.00
N ASP A 88 -8.58 -15.72 -5.45
CA ASP A 88 -8.72 -17.10 -5.89
C ASP A 88 -9.92 -17.71 -5.15
N ILE A 89 -11.11 -17.40 -5.67
CA ILE A 89 -12.40 -17.56 -4.97
C ILE A 89 -12.89 -19.00 -5.09
N SER A 90 -12.90 -19.71 -3.98
CA SER A 90 -13.50 -21.03 -3.80
C SER A 90 -14.77 -20.93 -2.95
N ALA A 91 -15.84 -21.59 -3.40
CA ALA A 91 -17.09 -21.66 -2.65
C ALA A 91 -16.94 -22.54 -1.40
N PRO A 92 -17.61 -22.22 -0.29
CA PRO A 92 -17.58 -23.06 0.90
C PRO A 92 -18.40 -24.33 0.66
N ALA A 93 -17.84 -25.49 1.00
CA ALA A 93 -18.56 -26.76 0.94
C ALA A 93 -19.20 -27.11 2.28
N TYR A 94 -20.38 -27.71 2.20
CA TYR A 94 -21.23 -28.00 3.35
C TYR A 94 -21.84 -29.40 3.26
N GLU A 95 -21.09 -30.37 2.72
CA GLU A 95 -21.55 -31.76 2.56
C GLU A 95 -22.02 -32.39 3.88
N ASN A 96 -21.34 -32.08 5.00
CA ASN A 96 -21.76 -32.45 6.36
C ASN A 96 -23.17 -31.96 6.73
N TRP A 97 -23.61 -30.86 6.14
CA TRP A 97 -24.90 -30.22 6.41
C TRP A 97 -25.98 -30.59 5.41
N LEU A 98 -25.64 -31.36 4.35
CA LEU A 98 -26.64 -31.83 3.40
C LEU A 98 -27.61 -32.82 4.08
N PRO A 99 -28.88 -32.85 3.65
CA PRO A 99 -29.75 -33.96 3.98
C PRO A 99 -29.19 -35.23 3.30
N LEU A 100 -29.08 -36.34 4.04
CA LEU A 100 -28.68 -37.63 3.49
C LEU A 100 -29.67 -37.98 2.37
N THR A 101 -29.16 -38.16 1.14
CA THR A 101 -29.95 -38.65 0.00
C THR A 101 -30.21 -40.16 0.17
N GLU A 102 -31.30 -40.63 -0.46
CA GLU A 102 -31.93 -41.97 -0.33
C GLU A 102 -31.00 -43.19 -0.50
N ASP A 103 -29.76 -43.02 -0.98
CA ASP A 103 -28.79 -44.12 -1.18
C ASP A 103 -28.12 -44.62 0.12
N ASN A 104 -28.27 -43.91 1.25
CA ASN A 104 -27.68 -44.25 2.57
C ASN A 104 -28.74 -44.64 3.62
N GLU A 105 -29.88 -45.20 3.20
CA GLU A 105 -31.04 -45.47 4.07
C GLU A 105 -30.82 -46.53 5.17
N GLU A 106 -29.78 -47.36 5.13
CA GLU A 106 -29.66 -48.50 6.08
C GLU A 106 -29.07 -48.15 7.47
N GLU A 107 -28.40 -47.00 7.68
CA GLU A 107 -27.84 -46.65 9.00
C GLU A 107 -28.48 -45.42 9.67
N GLY A 108 -29.33 -44.66 8.98
CA GLY A 108 -29.96 -43.44 9.47
C GLY A 108 -31.28 -43.63 10.21
N LEU A 109 -31.43 -44.66 11.04
CA LEU A 109 -32.64 -44.88 11.82
C LEU A 109 -32.84 -43.72 12.84
N ARG A 110 -33.80 -42.83 12.55
CA ARG A 110 -34.39 -41.77 13.40
C ARG A 110 -33.67 -40.42 13.45
N ALA A 111 -33.98 -39.52 12.51
CA ALA A 111 -33.95 -38.08 12.79
C ALA A 111 -34.80 -37.21 11.83
N ASP A 112 -35.91 -37.73 11.29
CA ASP A 112 -36.87 -36.86 10.59
C ASP A 112 -37.75 -36.12 11.61
N SER A 113 -37.17 -35.09 12.23
CA SER A 113 -37.94 -34.06 12.93
C SER A 113 -37.79 -32.77 12.12
N SER A 114 -38.92 -32.18 11.70
CA SER A 114 -38.97 -30.96 10.90
C SER A 114 -38.10 -29.81 11.43
N GLN A 115 -37.79 -29.81 12.74
CA GLN A 115 -36.91 -28.85 13.39
C GLN A 115 -35.43 -29.00 12.99
N VAL A 116 -34.94 -30.22 12.77
CA VAL A 116 -33.54 -30.48 12.37
C VAL A 116 -33.29 -30.05 10.93
N ALA A 117 -34.25 -30.28 10.03
CA ALA A 117 -34.16 -29.82 8.64
C ALA A 117 -34.08 -28.28 8.56
N PHE A 118 -34.95 -27.57 9.29
CA PHE A 118 -34.90 -26.10 9.35
C PHE A 118 -33.54 -25.58 9.85
N PHE A 119 -32.99 -26.21 10.88
CA PHE A 119 -31.68 -25.85 11.43
C PHE A 119 -30.54 -26.03 10.42
N LYS A 120 -30.55 -27.11 9.62
CA LYS A 120 -29.58 -27.33 8.55
C LYS A 120 -29.62 -26.23 7.50
N TYR A 121 -30.81 -25.88 6.98
CA TYR A 121 -30.94 -24.79 6.01
C TYR A 121 -30.49 -23.44 6.59
N PHE A 122 -30.75 -23.21 7.88
CA PHE A 122 -30.29 -22.00 8.56
C PHE A 122 -28.76 -21.92 8.62
N ILE A 123 -28.06 -23.02 8.96
CA ILE A 123 -26.59 -23.06 9.00
C ILE A 123 -26.00 -22.87 7.60
N ILE A 124 -26.53 -23.54 6.58
CA ILE A 124 -26.05 -23.37 5.20
C ILE A 124 -26.19 -21.90 4.76
N THR A 125 -27.34 -21.28 5.03
CA THR A 125 -27.56 -19.85 4.73
C THR A 125 -26.55 -18.97 5.48
N PHE A 126 -26.27 -19.29 6.74
CA PHE A 126 -25.31 -18.56 7.56
C PHE A 126 -23.88 -18.68 7.04
N ILE A 127 -23.45 -19.87 6.60
CA ILE A 127 -22.14 -20.10 5.98
C ILE A 127 -21.97 -19.22 4.74
N TRP A 128 -22.97 -19.19 3.84
CA TRP A 128 -22.93 -18.35 2.64
C TRP A 128 -22.88 -16.86 2.97
N MET A 129 -23.69 -16.40 3.94
CA MET A 129 -23.67 -15.01 4.38
C MET A 129 -22.32 -14.62 4.99
N PHE A 130 -21.74 -15.49 5.82
CA PHE A 130 -20.46 -15.27 6.47
C PHE A 130 -19.31 -15.26 5.45
N TRP A 131 -19.31 -16.19 4.50
CA TRP A 131 -18.35 -16.23 3.40
C TRP A 131 -18.46 -15.00 2.49
N MET A 132 -19.67 -14.60 2.09
CA MET A 132 -19.90 -13.39 1.28
C MET A 132 -19.42 -12.13 1.99
N PHE A 133 -19.66 -12.03 3.30
CA PHE A 133 -19.19 -10.92 4.12
C PHE A 133 -17.65 -10.87 4.17
N ASN A 134 -16.99 -12.02 4.30
CA ASN A 134 -15.53 -12.11 4.21
C ASN A 134 -15.00 -11.59 2.86
N GLN A 135 -15.63 -12.01 1.75
CA GLN A 135 -15.20 -11.59 0.42
C GLN A 135 -15.41 -10.10 0.18
N TYR A 136 -16.52 -9.55 0.64
CA TYR A 136 -16.77 -8.12 0.58
C TYR A 136 -15.69 -7.32 1.32
N ILE A 137 -15.31 -7.74 2.52
CA ILE A 137 -14.28 -7.03 3.29
C ILE A 137 -12.91 -7.16 2.62
N ASN A 138 -12.47 -8.37 2.25
CA ASN A 138 -11.12 -8.55 1.69
C ASN A 138 -10.97 -7.88 0.31
N LEU A 139 -11.90 -8.12 -0.61
CA LEU A 139 -11.75 -7.69 -2.00
C LEU A 139 -12.19 -6.23 -2.21
N ILE A 140 -13.24 -5.77 -1.53
CA ILE A 140 -13.75 -4.41 -1.76
C ILE A 140 -13.16 -3.43 -0.77
N ILE A 141 -13.00 -3.78 0.50
CA ILE A 141 -12.52 -2.82 1.50
C ILE A 141 -11.00 -2.86 1.62
N LEU A 142 -10.43 -4.02 1.96
CA LEU A 142 -9.00 -4.14 2.27
C LEU A 142 -8.12 -3.92 1.03
N LEU A 143 -8.50 -4.46 -0.14
CA LEU A 143 -7.74 -4.24 -1.36
C LEU A 143 -7.76 -2.78 -1.82
N ASN A 144 -8.91 -2.11 -1.76
CA ASN A 144 -8.99 -0.69 -2.11
C ASN A 144 -8.25 0.19 -1.09
N PHE A 145 -8.28 -0.17 0.19
CA PHE A 145 -7.47 0.48 1.21
C PHE A 145 -5.96 0.30 0.94
N LEU A 146 -5.53 -0.90 0.55
CA LEU A 146 -4.14 -1.19 0.21
C LEU A 146 -3.64 -0.30 -0.94
N ILE A 147 -4.44 -0.20 -2.02
CA ILE A 147 -4.12 0.66 -3.16
C ILE A 147 -4.02 2.13 -2.73
N ALA A 148 -4.92 2.59 -1.85
CA ALA A 148 -4.90 3.95 -1.33
C ALA A 148 -3.62 4.26 -0.53
N VAL A 149 -3.20 3.35 0.35
CA VAL A 149 -1.95 3.50 1.12
C VAL A 149 -0.74 3.54 0.18
N ILE A 150 -0.66 2.62 -0.79
CA ILE A 150 0.43 2.59 -1.78
C ILE A 150 0.49 3.92 -2.57
N SER A 151 -0.66 4.48 -2.96
CA SER A 151 -0.71 5.76 -3.67
C SER A 151 -0.22 6.93 -2.81
N GLN A 152 -0.53 6.94 -1.51
CA GLN A 152 -0.03 7.97 -0.59
C GLN A 152 1.48 7.86 -0.39
N THR A 153 2.01 6.64 -0.25
CA THR A 153 3.45 6.41 -0.16
C THR A 153 4.15 6.88 -1.45
N TYR A 154 3.56 6.60 -2.61
CA TYR A 154 4.06 7.04 -3.92
C TYR A 154 4.27 8.55 -3.97
N GLU A 155 3.25 9.34 -3.62
CA GLU A 155 3.32 10.80 -3.61
C GLU A 155 4.36 11.32 -2.61
N LYS A 156 4.41 10.71 -1.41
CA LYS A 156 5.37 11.07 -0.36
C LYS A 156 6.81 10.86 -0.78
N VAL A 157 7.14 9.75 -1.45
CA VAL A 157 8.50 9.47 -1.91
C VAL A 157 8.89 10.39 -3.06
N ILE A 158 7.98 10.65 -4.02
CA ILE A 158 8.23 11.62 -5.10
C ILE A 158 8.56 13.01 -4.55
N SER A 159 7.82 13.47 -3.54
CA SER A 159 8.08 14.79 -2.94
C SER A 159 9.48 14.93 -2.33
N ARG A 160 10.12 13.80 -1.97
CA ARG A 160 11.45 13.74 -1.34
C ARG A 160 12.54 13.25 -2.29
N LEU A 161 12.22 12.97 -3.55
CA LEU A 161 13.13 12.35 -4.51
C LEU A 161 14.42 13.16 -4.69
N ASP A 162 14.31 14.48 -4.85
CA ASP A 162 15.49 15.34 -5.05
C ASP A 162 16.41 15.29 -3.83
N THR A 163 15.84 15.35 -2.62
CA THR A 163 16.61 15.29 -1.37
C THR A 163 17.34 13.96 -1.23
N PHE A 164 16.65 12.84 -1.52
CA PHE A 164 17.26 11.52 -1.47
C PHE A 164 18.35 11.35 -2.52
N THR A 165 18.16 11.88 -3.73
CA THR A 165 19.15 11.85 -4.80
C THR A 165 20.42 12.61 -4.39
N TYR A 166 20.28 13.82 -3.85
CA TYR A 166 21.44 14.61 -3.38
C TYR A 166 22.13 13.97 -2.18
N MET A 167 21.37 13.44 -1.22
CA MET A 167 21.92 12.74 -0.06
C MET A 167 22.73 11.51 -0.50
N HIS A 168 22.20 10.71 -1.43
CA HIS A 168 22.88 9.52 -1.91
C HIS A 168 24.14 9.85 -2.72
N LYS A 169 24.10 10.90 -3.56
CA LYS A 169 25.30 11.40 -4.25
C LYS A 169 26.37 11.85 -3.26
N ALA A 170 25.99 12.49 -2.15
CA ALA A 170 26.93 12.91 -1.12
C ALA A 170 27.53 11.72 -0.35
N GLU A 171 26.72 10.71 -0.01
CA GLU A 171 27.18 9.45 0.61
C GLU A 171 28.19 8.73 -0.29
N LEU A 172 27.86 8.53 -1.58
CA LEU A 172 28.76 7.88 -2.54
C LEU A 172 30.08 8.64 -2.70
N ASN A 173 30.04 9.97 -2.74
CA ASN A 173 31.23 10.79 -2.80
C ASN A 173 32.10 10.65 -1.54
N SER A 174 31.47 10.56 -0.36
CA SER A 174 32.15 10.33 0.92
C SER A 174 32.82 8.95 0.98
N GLU A 175 32.10 7.90 0.59
CA GLU A 175 32.63 6.53 0.51
C GLU A 175 33.80 6.45 -0.48
N PHE A 176 33.65 7.05 -1.67
CA PHE A 176 34.72 7.10 -2.67
C PHE A 176 35.95 7.83 -2.15
N PHE A 177 35.79 8.94 -1.42
CA PHE A 177 36.90 9.68 -0.82
C PHE A 177 37.65 8.83 0.23
N GLN A 178 36.92 8.10 1.08
CA GLN A 178 37.53 7.19 2.07
C GLN A 178 38.32 6.07 1.41
N VAL A 179 37.75 5.43 0.37
CA VAL A 179 38.42 4.36 -0.39
C VAL A 179 39.66 4.91 -1.11
N MET A 180 39.54 6.09 -1.71
CA MET A 180 40.66 6.75 -2.39
C MET A 180 41.78 7.12 -1.43
N HIS A 181 41.49 7.59 -0.21
CA HIS A 181 42.50 7.90 0.82
C HIS A 181 43.27 6.65 1.29
N VAL A 182 42.65 5.47 1.24
CA VAL A 182 43.30 4.20 1.60
C VAL A 182 44.15 3.65 0.45
N LEU A 183 43.65 3.72 -0.79
CA LEU A 183 44.33 3.16 -1.96
C LEU A 183 45.38 4.08 -2.58
N ARG A 184 45.20 5.40 -2.47
CA ARG A 184 46.15 6.44 -2.86
C ARG A 184 46.36 7.32 -1.64
N LYS A 185 47.61 7.72 -1.34
CA LYS A 185 47.87 8.90 -0.50
C LYS A 185 47.22 10.09 -1.20
N ALA A 186 45.95 10.37 -0.89
CA ALA A 186 45.20 11.44 -1.50
C ALA A 186 45.89 12.76 -1.15
N GLU A 187 46.17 13.59 -2.15
CA GLU A 187 46.75 14.91 -1.92
C GLU A 187 45.74 15.77 -1.14
N GLU A 188 46.20 16.43 -0.09
CA GLU A 188 45.38 17.33 0.72
C GLU A 188 44.87 18.48 -0.17
N TYR A 189 43.56 18.53 -0.38
CA TYR A 189 42.92 19.59 -1.17
C TYR A 189 42.86 20.87 -0.32
N ASN A 190 43.82 21.77 -0.52
CA ASN A 190 43.89 23.07 0.19
C ASN A 190 42.97 24.17 -0.40
N ILE A 191 42.23 23.87 -1.47
CA ILE A 191 41.43 24.87 -2.20
C ILE A 191 40.00 24.38 -2.33
N LEU A 192 39.07 25.15 -1.76
CA LEU A 192 37.63 24.97 -1.89
C LEU A 192 37.12 25.90 -3.00
N LEU A 193 36.78 25.34 -4.16
CA LEU A 193 36.29 26.11 -5.31
C LEU A 193 34.75 26.12 -5.32
N PHE A 194 34.16 27.25 -4.95
CA PHE A 194 32.72 27.47 -5.13
C PHE A 194 32.45 27.98 -6.54
N LYS A 195 31.87 27.13 -7.39
CA LYS A 195 31.30 27.55 -8.68
C LYS A 195 29.82 27.82 -8.47
N VAL A 196 29.43 29.09 -8.51
CA VAL A 196 28.01 29.48 -8.58
C VAL A 196 27.57 29.36 -10.04
N GLU A 197 26.67 28.43 -10.33
CA GLU A 197 26.01 28.36 -11.62
C GLU A 197 25.05 29.54 -11.77
N LYS A 198 25.25 30.37 -12.78
CA LYS A 198 24.51 31.63 -12.96
C LYS A 198 23.13 31.44 -13.62
N GLN A 199 22.64 30.21 -13.75
CA GLN A 199 21.43 29.88 -14.52
C GLN A 199 20.75 28.59 -14.02
N HIS A 200 20.25 28.58 -12.79
CA HIS A 200 19.02 27.80 -12.56
C HIS A 200 17.89 28.62 -13.20
N LYS A 201 17.31 28.12 -14.30
CA LYS A 201 16.02 28.60 -14.82
C LYS A 201 14.97 28.29 -13.75
N ASP A 202 14.84 29.21 -12.80
CA ASP A 202 13.94 29.14 -11.67
C ASP A 202 12.50 29.28 -12.15
N LYS A 203 11.75 28.18 -12.10
CA LYS A 203 10.28 28.21 -12.03
C LYS A 203 9.78 29.07 -10.85
N LYS A 204 10.64 29.29 -9.84
CA LYS A 204 10.41 30.18 -8.68
C LYS A 204 10.54 31.69 -8.97
N SER A 205 11.18 32.12 -10.06
CA SER A 205 11.27 33.55 -10.37
C SER A 205 9.91 34.11 -10.76
N SER A 206 9.00 33.26 -11.28
CA SER A 206 7.64 33.65 -11.68
C SER A 206 6.80 34.09 -10.48
N ASP A 207 6.81 33.35 -9.38
CA ASP A 207 5.96 33.65 -8.22
C ASP A 207 6.45 34.88 -7.45
N TRP A 208 7.77 35.02 -7.29
CA TRP A 208 8.35 36.20 -6.64
C TRP A 208 8.23 37.45 -7.52
N GLN A 209 8.40 37.32 -8.84
CA GLN A 209 8.13 38.44 -9.76
C GLN A 209 6.66 38.82 -9.76
N GLY A 210 5.74 37.85 -9.70
CA GLY A 210 4.30 38.10 -9.59
C GLY A 210 3.94 38.84 -8.30
N MET A 211 4.53 38.44 -7.16
CA MET A 211 4.31 39.12 -5.88
C MET A 211 4.87 40.56 -5.88
N ILE A 212 6.07 40.78 -6.41
CA ILE A 212 6.66 42.12 -6.55
C ILE A 212 5.82 43.00 -7.50
N GLN A 213 5.31 42.44 -8.61
CA GLN A 213 4.46 43.17 -9.54
C GLN A 213 3.12 43.56 -8.90
N THR A 214 2.51 42.66 -8.12
CA THR A 214 1.29 42.95 -7.36
C THR A 214 1.53 44.05 -6.32
N ILE A 215 2.62 43.98 -5.56
CA ILE A 215 2.99 45.02 -4.57
C ILE A 215 3.18 46.37 -5.28
N ARG A 216 3.88 46.39 -6.42
CA ARG A 216 4.10 47.62 -7.19
C ARG A 216 2.78 48.21 -7.70
N SER A 217 1.86 47.37 -8.17
CA SER A 217 0.53 47.79 -8.63
C SER A 217 -0.30 48.41 -7.49
N ILE A 218 -0.26 47.81 -6.30
CA ILE A 218 -0.97 48.33 -5.12
C ILE A 218 -0.41 49.69 -4.70
N ILE A 219 0.92 49.84 -4.63
CA ILE A 219 1.56 51.11 -4.24
C ILE A 219 1.23 52.22 -5.25
N THR A 220 1.29 51.93 -6.55
CA THR A 220 0.98 52.94 -7.58
C THR A 220 -0.49 53.36 -7.54
N LYS A 221 -1.43 52.42 -7.33
CA LYS A 221 -2.86 52.74 -7.17
C LYS A 221 -3.14 53.54 -5.88
N SER A 222 -2.49 53.18 -4.78
CA SER A 222 -2.60 53.90 -3.51
C SER A 222 -2.09 55.34 -3.64
N ASN A 223 -0.92 55.52 -4.27
CA ASN A 223 -0.35 56.85 -4.49
C ASN A 223 -1.19 57.70 -5.45
N ALA A 224 -1.76 57.12 -6.51
CA ALA A 224 -2.68 57.82 -7.39
C ALA A 224 -3.97 58.27 -6.67
N THR A 225 -4.50 57.43 -5.77
CA THR A 225 -5.69 57.78 -4.97
C THR A 225 -5.39 58.87 -3.95
N LEU A 226 -4.20 58.84 -3.33
CA LEU A 226 -3.75 59.90 -2.42
C LEU A 226 -3.55 61.22 -3.16
N ALA A 227 -2.93 61.20 -4.35
CA ALA A 227 -2.77 62.38 -5.19
C ALA A 227 -4.12 62.99 -5.59
N ALA A 228 -5.09 62.18 -6.03
CA ALA A 228 -6.43 62.65 -6.36
C ALA A 228 -7.18 63.23 -5.14
N LYS A 229 -6.99 62.65 -3.95
CA LYS A 229 -7.56 63.21 -2.70
C LYS A 229 -6.91 64.53 -2.31
N THR A 230 -5.60 64.69 -2.49
CA THR A 230 -4.91 65.96 -2.22
C THR A 230 -5.32 67.04 -3.21
N GLU A 231 -5.48 66.71 -4.49
CA GLU A 231 -5.96 67.65 -5.51
C GLU A 231 -7.41 68.08 -5.25
N PHE A 232 -8.30 67.15 -4.89
CA PHE A 232 -9.68 67.47 -4.52
C PHE A 232 -9.76 68.32 -3.23
N SER A 233 -8.89 68.05 -2.24
CA SER A 233 -8.83 68.86 -1.02
C SER A 233 -8.28 70.27 -1.27
N MET A 234 -7.38 70.45 -2.24
CA MET A 234 -6.87 71.77 -2.62
C MET A 234 -7.88 72.56 -3.46
N ALA A 235 -8.66 71.88 -4.32
CA ALA A 235 -9.72 72.50 -5.11
C ALA A 235 -10.91 72.99 -4.27
N ASN A 236 -11.21 72.35 -3.14
CA ASN A 236 -12.27 72.78 -2.21
C ASN A 236 -11.84 73.88 -1.22
N LEU A 237 -10.58 74.33 -1.27
CA LEU A 237 -10.03 75.40 -0.44
C LEU A 237 -9.85 76.73 -1.21
N GLN A 238 -10.26 76.78 -2.48
CA GLN A 238 -10.37 78.00 -3.31
C GLN A 238 -11.84 78.38 -3.50
#